data_AF-A0AAN0UCC0-F1
#
_entry.id   AF-A0AAN0UCC0-F1
#
_cell.length_a   1.000
_cell.length_b   1.000
_cell.length_c   1.000
_cell.angle_alpha   90.00
_cell.angle_beta   90.00
_cell.angle_gamma   90.00
#
_symmetry.space_group_name_H-M   'P 1'
#
loop_
_entity.id
_entity.type
_entity.pdbx_description
1 polymer ?
#
loop_
_entity_poly.entity_id
_entity_poly.type
_entity_poly.pdbx_seq_one_letter_code
_entity_poly.pdbx_strand_id
1 'polypeptide(L)'
;MHLIGQQNRVHIQKDKIMKIMLLSVAVGFTVAMAGCASKPQINNSSRYAMAPNYYTVRSGDTLSGIAMRYGLDYISIAEMNDIPAPYRIYVNQSLRLKKGSSPRTVSTQVMAQPEQIKRQTIALPTTQPVTPVTQPSTVPSTNTTVASVAPNSSLRWIKPTNGPVIQGFNLANNVKGIRYGGNQGDPIYAAADGQVVYAADGLKEYGNLVLIKHIDGYISAYAHNSKMFVKSGDNITAGQKIAEMGSTGASQVMLEFQIRLDGKPINPINLLPK
;
A
#
# COMPACT_ATOMS: atom_id res chain seq x y z
N MET A 1 -41.72 20.38 95.81
CA MET A 1 -42.19 20.23 94.41
C MET A 1 -41.01 20.47 93.48
N HIS A 2 -40.47 19.43 92.84
CA HIS A 2 -39.77 19.48 91.54
C HIS A 2 -39.26 18.06 91.20
N LEU A 3 -40.19 17.19 90.80
CA LEU A 3 -39.90 16.11 89.87
C LEU A 3 -40.08 16.67 88.45
N ILE A 4 -39.60 15.92 87.45
CA ILE A 4 -39.71 16.12 85.99
C ILE A 4 -38.47 16.80 85.39
N GLY A 5 -37.57 15.99 84.82
CA GLY A 5 -36.45 16.52 84.04
C GLY A 5 -35.42 15.51 83.49
N GLN A 6 -35.50 14.22 83.85
CA GLN A 6 -34.45 13.26 83.47
C GLN A 6 -34.68 12.44 82.19
N GLN A 7 -35.84 12.53 81.53
CA GLN A 7 -36.12 11.68 80.34
C GLN A 7 -35.79 12.34 78.98
N ASN A 8 -35.37 13.61 78.94
CA ASN A 8 -35.14 14.32 77.66
C ASN A 8 -33.65 14.52 77.29
N ARG A 9 -32.71 14.01 78.10
CA ARG A 9 -31.26 14.20 77.90
C ARG A 9 -30.56 13.09 77.13
N VAL A 10 -31.21 11.93 76.94
CA VAL A 10 -30.59 10.76 76.30
C VAL A 10 -30.78 10.76 74.76
N HIS A 11 -31.86 11.37 74.25
CA HIS A 11 -32.10 11.44 72.80
C HIS A 11 -31.21 12.46 72.07
N ILE A 12 -30.93 13.62 72.67
CA ILE A 12 -30.17 14.70 72.01
C ILE A 12 -28.66 14.37 71.84
N GLN A 13 -28.12 13.40 72.58
CA GLN A 13 -26.72 12.97 72.42
C GLN A 13 -26.51 11.96 71.27
N LYS A 14 -27.52 11.16 70.90
CA LYS A 14 -27.38 10.19 69.80
C LYS A 14 -27.35 10.84 68.42
N ASP A 15 -28.14 11.90 68.21
CA ASP A 15 -28.22 12.57 66.90
C ASP A 15 -27.02 13.45 66.58
N LYS A 16 -26.32 13.96 67.61
CA LYS A 16 -25.11 14.76 67.43
C LYS A 16 -23.86 13.90 67.18
N ILE A 17 -23.81 12.70 67.76
CA ILE A 17 -22.72 11.73 67.53
C ILE A 17 -22.85 11.08 66.13
N MET A 18 -24.08 10.85 65.65
CA MET A 18 -24.30 10.29 64.32
C MET A 18 -24.00 11.28 63.17
N LYS A 19 -24.13 12.60 63.40
CA LYS A 19 -23.75 13.62 62.40
C LYS A 19 -22.25 13.94 62.39
N ILE A 20 -21.52 13.75 63.50
CA ILE A 20 -20.06 13.90 63.54
C ILE A 20 -19.37 12.69 62.91
N MET A 21 -19.97 11.50 62.96
CA MET A 21 -19.45 10.32 62.27
C MET A 21 -19.67 10.34 60.75
N LEU A 22 -20.54 11.23 60.23
CA LEU A 22 -20.78 11.41 58.79
C LEU A 22 -19.92 12.51 58.14
N LEU A 23 -19.01 13.14 58.88
CA LEU A 23 -18.13 14.20 58.38
C LEU A 23 -16.65 13.98 58.76
N SER A 24 -16.19 12.73 58.80
CA SER A 24 -14.79 12.36 59.08
C SER A 24 -14.36 11.10 58.30
N VAL A 25 -14.59 11.08 56.99
CA VAL A 25 -13.88 10.17 56.07
C VAL A 25 -13.17 11.02 55.02
N ALA A 26 -12.12 11.69 55.49
CA ALA A 26 -11.05 12.16 54.64
C ALA A 26 -9.73 11.92 55.39
N VAL A 27 -8.75 11.41 54.65
CA VAL A 27 -7.34 11.21 55.04
C VAL A 27 -7.05 9.88 55.74
N GLY A 28 -6.73 8.88 54.91
CA GLY A 28 -6.14 7.63 55.39
C GLY A 28 -6.09 6.49 54.38
N PHE A 29 -5.79 6.74 53.10
CA PHE A 29 -5.37 5.66 52.20
C PHE A 29 -4.17 6.10 51.36
N THR A 30 -3.00 5.85 51.93
CA THR A 30 -1.70 5.90 51.28
C THR A 30 -1.65 4.88 50.14
N VAL A 31 -1.43 5.41 48.93
CA VAL A 31 -0.58 4.90 47.85
C VAL A 31 -0.26 3.40 47.88
N ALA A 32 -0.96 2.65 47.02
CA ALA A 32 -0.37 1.62 46.15
C ALA A 32 -1.42 1.11 45.14
N MET A 33 -2.00 2.01 44.33
CA MET A 33 -2.50 1.59 43.03
C MET A 33 -1.29 1.46 42.12
N ALA A 34 -0.70 0.26 42.12
CA ALA A 34 0.10 -0.20 41.01
C ALA A 34 -0.79 -0.10 39.77
N GLY A 35 -0.68 1.04 39.07
CA GLY A 35 -1.20 1.15 37.74
C GLY A 35 -0.55 0.03 36.95
N CYS A 36 -1.33 -0.99 36.62
CA CYS A 36 -1.13 -1.64 35.35
C CYS A 36 -1.41 -0.53 34.32
N ALA A 37 -0.41 0.31 34.06
CA ALA A 37 -0.25 0.96 32.78
C ALA A 37 0.02 -0.17 31.79
N SER A 38 -1.03 -0.96 31.52
CA SER A 38 -1.14 -1.71 30.31
C SER A 38 -0.96 -0.66 29.24
N LYS A 39 0.21 -0.67 28.59
CA LYS A 39 0.48 0.10 27.37
C LYS A 39 -0.82 0.07 26.58
N PRO A 40 -1.38 1.22 26.14
CA PRO A 40 -2.59 1.18 25.33
C PRO A 40 -2.32 0.15 24.25
N GLN A 41 -3.00 -1.00 24.36
CA GLN A 41 -3.00 -1.97 23.29
C GLN A 41 -3.86 -1.24 22.28
N ILE A 42 -3.19 -0.44 21.45
CA ILE A 42 -3.78 0.11 20.24
C ILE A 42 -4.02 -1.14 19.42
N ASN A 43 -5.17 -1.75 19.67
CA ASN A 43 -5.76 -2.75 18.81
C ASN A 43 -6.14 -1.95 17.56
N ASN A 44 -5.13 -1.63 16.74
CA ASN A 44 -5.28 -1.14 15.39
C ASN A 44 -5.80 -2.32 14.57
N SER A 45 -7.03 -2.73 14.90
CA SER A 45 -7.89 -3.40 13.96
C SER A 45 -8.27 -2.33 12.95
N SER A 46 -7.35 -2.01 12.03
CA SER A 46 -7.74 -1.50 10.72
C SER A 46 -8.79 -2.49 10.23
N ARG A 47 -10.08 -2.18 10.39
CA ARG A 47 -11.15 -3.15 10.11
C ARG A 47 -11.33 -3.23 8.61
N TYR A 48 -10.30 -3.72 7.93
CA TYR A 48 -10.46 -4.39 6.65
C TYR A 48 -11.52 -5.46 6.85
N ALA A 49 -12.48 -5.52 5.93
CA ALA A 49 -13.41 -6.61 5.94
C ALA A 49 -12.62 -7.92 5.79
N MET A 50 -13.05 -8.97 6.47
CA MET A 50 -12.43 -10.28 6.27
C MET A 50 -12.62 -10.67 4.79
N ALA A 51 -11.53 -10.90 4.08
CA ALA A 51 -11.60 -11.20 2.65
C ALA A 51 -12.31 -12.55 2.42
N PRO A 52 -13.30 -12.64 1.51
CA PRO A 52 -13.80 -13.93 1.05
C PRO A 52 -12.74 -14.66 0.20
N ASN A 53 -12.97 -15.93 -0.13
CA ASN A 53 -12.08 -16.64 -1.06
C ASN A 53 -12.24 -16.12 -2.50
N TYR A 54 -13.46 -15.76 -2.87
CA TYR A 54 -13.83 -15.22 -4.18
C TYR A 54 -14.68 -13.95 -4.01
N TYR A 55 -14.62 -13.05 -4.98
CA TYR A 55 -15.44 -11.85 -5.07
C TYR A 55 -15.97 -11.66 -6.49
N THR A 56 -17.28 -11.47 -6.64
CA THR A 56 -17.89 -11.14 -7.93
C THR A 56 -17.86 -9.64 -8.14
N VAL A 57 -17.18 -9.21 -9.21
CA VAL A 57 -17.02 -7.81 -9.60
C VAL A 57 -18.38 -7.17 -9.88
N ARG A 58 -18.64 -6.03 -9.27
CA ARG A 58 -19.86 -5.23 -9.44
C ARG A 58 -19.58 -4.02 -10.33
N SER A 59 -20.65 -3.42 -10.85
CA SER A 59 -20.53 -2.15 -11.58
C SER A 59 -19.87 -1.09 -10.70
N GLY A 60 -18.85 -0.43 -11.24
CA GLY A 60 -18.05 0.58 -10.53
C GLY A 60 -16.89 0.04 -9.70
N ASP A 61 -16.71 -1.28 -9.60
CA ASP A 61 -15.54 -1.85 -8.92
C ASP A 61 -14.27 -1.69 -9.76
N THR A 62 -13.15 -1.46 -9.07
CA THR A 62 -11.80 -1.57 -9.62
C THR A 62 -11.05 -2.66 -8.87
N LEU A 63 -10.04 -3.28 -9.51
CA LEU A 63 -9.26 -4.34 -8.87
C LEU A 63 -8.57 -3.83 -7.59
N SER A 64 -8.09 -2.58 -7.63
CA SER A 64 -7.53 -1.89 -6.48
C SER A 64 -8.55 -1.59 -5.39
N GLY A 65 -9.75 -1.12 -5.75
CA GLY A 65 -10.83 -0.83 -4.81
C GLY A 65 -11.27 -2.08 -4.04
N ILE A 66 -11.39 -3.21 -4.76
CA ILE A 66 -11.66 -4.52 -4.16
C ILE A 66 -10.51 -4.92 -3.23
N ALA A 67 -9.26 -4.84 -3.70
CA ALA A 67 -8.10 -5.18 -2.88
C ALA A 67 -8.03 -4.34 -1.60
N MET A 68 -8.24 -3.03 -1.69
CA MET A 68 -8.23 -2.10 -0.57
C MET A 68 -9.30 -2.41 0.47
N ARG A 69 -10.52 -2.78 0.05
CA ARG A 69 -11.61 -3.17 0.95
C ARG A 69 -11.20 -4.31 1.88
N TYR A 70 -10.36 -5.20 1.38
CA TYR A 70 -9.94 -6.42 2.05
C TYR A 70 -8.49 -6.37 2.58
N GLY A 71 -7.81 -5.23 2.47
CA GLY A 71 -6.41 -5.08 2.89
C GLY A 71 -5.44 -5.93 2.08
N LEU A 72 -5.80 -6.27 0.84
CA LEU A 72 -5.02 -7.10 -0.06
C LEU A 72 -4.18 -6.26 -1.02
N ASP A 73 -3.19 -6.90 -1.61
CA ASP A 73 -2.43 -6.35 -2.72
C ASP A 73 -3.11 -6.71 -4.04
N TYR A 74 -3.44 -5.70 -4.84
CA TYR A 74 -4.20 -5.89 -6.06
C TYR A 74 -3.36 -6.56 -7.15
N ILE A 75 -2.02 -6.38 -7.15
CA ILE A 75 -1.12 -7.10 -8.06
C ILE A 75 -1.16 -8.59 -7.73
N SER A 76 -1.02 -8.93 -6.45
CA SER A 76 -1.13 -10.32 -5.99
C SER A 76 -2.49 -10.95 -6.36
N ILE A 77 -3.58 -10.17 -6.35
CA ILE A 77 -4.89 -10.62 -6.85
C ILE A 77 -4.86 -10.76 -8.38
N ALA A 78 -4.29 -9.80 -9.12
CA ALA A 78 -4.17 -9.86 -10.57
C ALA A 78 -3.43 -11.13 -11.01
N GLU A 79 -2.27 -11.40 -10.42
CA GLU A 79 -1.46 -12.61 -10.68
C GLU A 79 -2.23 -13.89 -10.36
N MET A 80 -2.98 -13.94 -9.25
CA MET A 80 -3.77 -15.11 -8.86
C MET A 80 -4.93 -15.42 -9.82
N ASN A 81 -5.35 -14.42 -10.59
CA ASN A 81 -6.47 -14.49 -11.52
C ASN A 81 -6.03 -14.33 -12.98
N ASP A 82 -4.73 -14.41 -13.25
CA ASP A 82 -4.15 -14.30 -14.59
C ASP A 82 -4.59 -13.02 -15.33
N ILE A 83 -4.69 -11.90 -14.61
CA ILE A 83 -5.13 -10.62 -15.16
C ILE A 83 -3.89 -9.82 -15.61
N PRO A 84 -3.64 -9.69 -16.92
CA PRO A 84 -2.51 -8.91 -17.41
C PRO A 84 -2.74 -7.42 -17.20
N ALA A 85 -1.66 -6.64 -17.21
CA ALA A 85 -1.75 -5.18 -17.36
C ALA A 85 -2.60 -4.86 -18.62
N PRO A 86 -3.55 -3.90 -18.55
CA PRO A 86 -3.71 -2.83 -17.57
C PRO A 86 -4.60 -3.19 -16.36
N TYR A 87 -4.70 -4.46 -15.97
CA TYR A 87 -5.48 -4.95 -14.82
C TYR A 87 -6.98 -4.68 -14.91
N ARG A 88 -7.50 -4.73 -16.14
CA ARG A 88 -8.92 -4.54 -16.41
C ARG A 88 -9.72 -5.73 -15.87
N ILE A 89 -10.76 -5.40 -15.10
CA ILE A 89 -11.77 -6.35 -14.64
C ILE A 89 -13.12 -6.03 -15.24
N TYR A 90 -13.97 -7.04 -15.36
CA TYR A 90 -15.29 -6.92 -15.96
C TYR A 90 -16.38 -7.21 -14.93
N VAL A 91 -17.52 -6.55 -15.06
CA VAL A 91 -18.70 -6.82 -14.21
C VAL A 91 -19.06 -8.30 -14.32
N ASN A 92 -19.43 -8.91 -13.19
CA ASN A 92 -19.69 -10.35 -13.01
C ASN A 92 -18.48 -11.29 -13.14
N GLN A 93 -17.27 -10.77 -13.33
CA GLN A 93 -16.06 -11.58 -13.22
C GLN A 93 -15.87 -12.05 -11.77
N SER A 94 -15.55 -13.33 -11.56
CA SER A 94 -15.20 -13.86 -10.24
C SER A 94 -13.70 -13.75 -10.01
N LEU A 95 -13.29 -13.07 -8.95
CA LEU A 95 -11.90 -12.85 -8.57
C LEU A 95 -11.54 -13.64 -7.32
N ARG A 96 -10.48 -14.43 -7.40
CA ARG A 96 -9.81 -15.09 -6.28
C ARG A 96 -9.08 -14.07 -5.44
N LEU A 97 -9.43 -13.95 -4.16
CA LEU A 97 -8.83 -12.97 -3.24
C LEU A 97 -7.85 -13.59 -2.24
N LYS A 98 -7.88 -14.91 -2.04
CA LYS A 98 -6.98 -15.63 -1.14
C LYS A 98 -6.31 -16.79 -1.86
N LYS A 99 -5.01 -16.97 -1.62
CA LYS A 99 -4.34 -18.26 -1.91
C LYS A 99 -4.92 -19.27 -0.92
N GLY A 100 -5.71 -20.21 -1.41
CA GLY A 100 -6.15 -21.33 -0.58
C GLY A 100 -4.92 -22.11 -0.11
N SER A 101 -4.78 -22.31 1.20
CA SER A 101 -3.94 -23.37 1.74
C SER A 101 -4.65 -24.70 1.51
N SER A 102 -4.56 -25.22 0.28
CA SER A 102 -4.90 -26.61 0.01
C SER A 102 -3.84 -27.16 -0.94
N PRO A 103 -3.05 -28.17 -0.53
CA PRO A 103 -2.14 -28.85 -1.42
C PRO A 103 -2.95 -29.38 -2.60
N ARG A 104 -2.56 -28.97 -3.81
CA ARG A 104 -3.05 -29.61 -5.03
C ARG A 104 -2.46 -31.02 -5.05
N THR A 105 -3.18 -32.00 -4.55
CA THR A 105 -2.97 -33.39 -4.95
C THR A 105 -3.30 -33.45 -6.43
N VAL A 106 -2.27 -33.42 -7.26
CA VAL A 106 -2.40 -33.72 -8.68
C VAL A 106 -2.69 -35.23 -8.75
N SER A 107 -3.98 -35.57 -8.85
CA SER A 107 -4.39 -36.90 -9.30
C SER A 107 -4.08 -36.96 -10.80
N THR A 108 -2.96 -37.60 -11.13
CA THR A 108 -2.60 -37.95 -12.50
C THR A 108 -3.54 -39.07 -12.95
N GLN A 109 -4.63 -38.71 -13.61
CA GLN A 109 -5.34 -39.65 -14.47
C GLN A 109 -4.77 -39.51 -15.89
N VAL A 110 -3.91 -40.46 -16.24
CA VAL A 110 -3.50 -40.72 -17.63
C VAL A 110 -4.74 -41.24 -18.35
N MET A 111 -5.22 -40.50 -19.34
CA MET A 111 -6.19 -40.99 -20.31
C MET A 111 -5.70 -40.65 -21.72
N ALA A 112 -5.84 -41.64 -22.59
CA ALA A 112 -5.13 -41.86 -23.84
C ALA A 112 -5.08 -40.71 -24.84
N GLN A 113 -3.96 -40.68 -25.55
CA GLN A 113 -3.64 -39.89 -26.74
C GLN A 113 -4.53 -40.24 -27.94
N PRO A 114 -4.91 -39.23 -28.74
CA PRO A 114 -5.00 -39.41 -30.19
C PRO A 114 -4.06 -38.45 -30.94
N GLU A 115 -3.22 -39.08 -31.75
CA GLU A 115 -2.72 -38.70 -33.09
C GLU A 115 -1.99 -37.37 -33.35
N GLN A 116 -0.84 -37.52 -34.02
CA GLN A 116 0.08 -36.46 -34.43
C GLN A 116 -0.49 -35.61 -35.57
N ILE A 117 -0.62 -34.30 -35.35
CA ILE A 117 -0.86 -33.34 -36.43
C ILE A 117 0.48 -33.08 -37.14
N LYS A 118 0.62 -33.61 -38.35
CA LYS A 118 1.67 -33.22 -39.32
C LYS A 118 1.65 -31.70 -39.51
N ARG A 119 2.79 -31.04 -39.28
CA ARG A 119 2.98 -29.63 -39.63
C ARG A 119 3.02 -29.51 -41.16
N GLN A 120 2.01 -28.88 -41.76
CA GLN A 120 2.13 -28.31 -43.09
C GLN A 120 2.77 -26.93 -42.97
N THR A 121 3.88 -26.73 -43.68
CA THR A 121 4.53 -25.43 -43.84
C THR A 121 3.70 -24.59 -44.80
N ILE A 122 3.06 -23.53 -44.30
CA ILE A 122 2.46 -22.49 -45.14
C ILE A 122 3.55 -21.45 -45.40
N ALA A 123 3.94 -21.28 -46.65
CA ALA A 123 4.86 -20.22 -47.06
C ALA A 123 4.15 -18.87 -46.96
N LEU A 124 4.69 -17.97 -46.14
CA LEU A 124 4.24 -16.59 -46.01
C LEU A 124 4.78 -15.76 -47.20
N PRO A 125 3.96 -14.92 -47.86
CA PRO A 125 4.44 -14.09 -48.97
C PRO A 125 5.49 -13.08 -48.50
N THR A 126 6.59 -13.04 -49.23
CA THR A 126 7.71 -12.11 -49.05
C THR A 126 7.27 -10.69 -49.39
N THR A 127 7.17 -9.81 -48.40
CA THR A 127 7.14 -8.36 -48.64
C THR A 127 8.57 -7.86 -48.83
N GLN A 128 8.74 -7.10 -49.92
CA GLN A 128 10.01 -6.56 -50.40
C GLN A 128 10.65 -5.58 -49.38
N PRO A 129 11.99 -5.44 -49.38
CA PRO A 129 12.67 -4.46 -48.55
C PRO A 129 12.44 -3.04 -49.10
N VAL A 130 11.78 -2.20 -48.31
CA VAL A 130 11.76 -0.75 -48.54
C VAL A 130 13.05 -0.16 -47.96
N THR A 131 13.86 0.41 -48.83
CA THR A 131 15.05 1.21 -48.52
C THR A 131 14.73 2.33 -47.51
N PRO A 132 15.54 2.51 -46.44
CA PRO A 132 15.41 3.68 -45.56
C PRO A 132 15.90 4.94 -46.29
N VAL A 133 15.03 5.96 -46.37
CA VAL A 133 15.42 7.31 -46.79
C VAL A 133 16.13 7.98 -45.62
N THR A 134 17.37 8.40 -45.88
CA THR A 134 18.24 9.15 -44.98
C THR A 134 17.65 10.54 -44.72
N GLN A 135 17.26 10.83 -43.47
CA GLN A 135 17.03 12.19 -43.01
C GLN A 135 17.87 12.44 -41.73
N PRO A 136 18.72 13.47 -41.67
CA PRO A 136 19.61 13.70 -40.53
C PRO A 136 18.80 14.23 -39.34
N SER A 137 18.69 13.43 -38.28
CA SER A 137 18.31 13.92 -36.95
C SER A 137 19.58 14.03 -36.10
N THR A 138 20.00 15.26 -35.83
CA THR A 138 21.05 15.61 -34.89
C THR A 138 20.59 15.30 -33.46
N VAL A 139 20.85 14.07 -33.00
CA VAL A 139 20.82 13.70 -31.59
C VAL A 139 22.24 13.87 -31.02
N PRO A 140 22.44 14.65 -29.94
CA PRO A 140 23.70 14.63 -29.21
C PRO A 140 23.91 13.25 -28.61
N SER A 141 24.83 12.48 -29.19
CA SER A 141 25.39 11.28 -28.59
C SER A 141 26.20 11.72 -27.38
N THR A 142 25.74 11.39 -26.19
CA THR A 142 26.62 11.33 -25.01
C THR A 142 27.01 9.88 -24.80
N ASN A 143 28.32 9.68 -24.82
CA ASN A 143 29.00 8.40 -24.89
C ASN A 143 28.53 7.40 -23.84
N THR A 144 28.11 6.23 -24.33
CA THR A 144 27.99 5.01 -23.54
C THR A 144 29.38 4.64 -23.02
N THR A 145 29.63 4.90 -21.74
CA THR A 145 30.68 4.19 -21.00
C THR A 145 30.01 2.97 -20.39
N VAL A 146 30.31 1.80 -20.95
CA VAL A 146 29.83 0.51 -20.45
C VAL A 146 30.56 0.22 -19.14
N ALA A 147 30.04 0.74 -18.02
CA ALA A 147 30.46 0.31 -16.70
C ALA A 147 29.75 -1.01 -16.39
N SER A 148 30.45 -2.11 -16.60
CA SER A 148 30.16 -3.37 -15.91
C SER A 148 30.27 -3.10 -14.41
N VAL A 149 29.16 -3.07 -13.70
CA VAL A 149 29.14 -3.00 -12.24
C VAL A 149 28.40 -4.23 -11.74
N ALA A 150 29.11 -5.01 -10.93
CA ALA A 150 28.62 -6.18 -10.24
C ALA A 150 27.25 -5.92 -9.57
N PRO A 151 26.37 -6.93 -9.45
CA PRO A 151 25.13 -6.77 -8.72
C PRO A 151 25.48 -6.60 -7.24
N ASN A 152 25.50 -5.36 -6.79
CA ASN A 152 25.46 -5.04 -5.38
C ASN A 152 24.09 -5.53 -4.91
N SER A 153 24.01 -6.75 -4.39
CA SER A 153 22.76 -7.44 -4.03
C SER A 153 22.04 -6.81 -2.83
N SER A 154 22.41 -5.59 -2.44
CA SER A 154 21.79 -4.83 -1.35
C SER A 154 20.93 -3.72 -1.94
N LEU A 155 19.63 -3.76 -1.64
CA LEU A 155 18.66 -2.76 -2.06
C LEU A 155 19.03 -1.39 -1.47
N ARG A 156 19.46 -0.44 -2.32
CA ARG A 156 19.77 0.93 -1.92
C ARG A 156 18.64 1.87 -2.26
N TRP A 157 18.15 2.57 -1.24
CA TRP A 157 17.08 3.54 -1.38
C TRP A 157 17.62 4.96 -1.55
N ILE A 158 16.94 5.74 -2.38
CA ILE A 158 17.15 7.18 -2.54
C ILE A 158 15.81 7.90 -2.47
N LYS A 159 15.84 9.22 -2.23
CA LYS A 159 14.62 10.05 -2.26
C LYS A 159 14.05 10.09 -3.68
N PRO A 160 12.73 9.93 -3.85
CA PRO A 160 12.10 9.95 -5.18
C PRO A 160 11.93 11.37 -5.75
N THR A 161 12.11 12.40 -4.91
CA THR A 161 12.06 13.82 -5.29
C THR A 161 12.78 14.66 -4.23
N ASN A 162 13.11 15.91 -4.58
CA ASN A 162 13.68 16.90 -3.68
C ASN A 162 12.63 17.80 -3.01
N GLY A 163 11.34 17.60 -3.33
CA GLY A 163 10.25 18.35 -2.73
C GLY A 163 10.11 18.15 -1.22
N PRO A 164 9.48 19.10 -0.50
CA PRO A 164 9.23 18.97 0.94
C PRO A 164 8.13 17.92 1.21
N VAL A 165 8.23 17.21 2.33
CA VAL A 165 7.15 16.33 2.80
C VAL A 165 5.99 17.21 3.29
N ILE A 166 4.84 17.12 2.63
CA ILE A 166 3.61 17.84 2.99
C ILE A 166 2.63 16.95 3.78
N GLN A 167 2.82 15.63 3.72
CA GLN A 167 2.04 14.69 4.52
C GLN A 167 2.83 13.41 4.81
N GLY A 168 2.88 13.02 6.09
CA GLY A 168 3.54 11.79 6.52
C GLY A 168 2.64 10.56 6.45
N PHE A 169 3.27 9.39 6.53
CA PHE A 169 2.61 8.10 6.64
C PHE A 169 1.76 8.01 7.91
N ASN A 170 0.50 7.61 7.78
CA ASN A 170 -0.42 7.43 8.89
C ASN A 170 -1.57 6.48 8.50
N LEU A 171 -1.44 5.20 8.85
CA LEU A 171 -2.47 4.19 8.55
C LEU A 171 -3.79 4.45 9.27
N ALA A 172 -3.79 5.06 10.46
CA ALA A 172 -5.03 5.38 11.18
C ALA A 172 -5.89 6.40 10.40
N ASN A 173 -5.23 7.30 9.66
CA ASN A 173 -5.85 8.28 8.77
C ASN A 173 -5.90 7.82 7.31
N ASN A 174 -5.70 6.52 7.05
CA ASN A 174 -5.67 5.93 5.70
C ASN A 174 -4.61 6.53 4.75
N VAL A 175 -3.53 7.11 5.29
CA VAL A 175 -2.39 7.62 4.53
C VAL A 175 -1.34 6.51 4.45
N LYS A 176 -1.25 5.85 3.29
CA LYS A 176 -0.46 4.62 3.08
C LYS A 176 0.97 4.88 2.56
N GLY A 177 1.38 6.15 2.52
CA GLY A 177 2.69 6.57 2.04
C GLY A 177 3.04 7.95 2.56
N ILE A 178 3.99 8.61 1.91
CA ILE A 178 4.35 10.01 2.17
C ILE A 178 4.02 10.85 0.94
N ARG A 179 3.59 12.08 1.16
CA ARG A 179 3.31 13.04 0.09
C ARG A 179 4.37 14.11 0.07
N TYR A 180 4.92 14.33 -1.11
CA TYR A 180 5.87 15.39 -1.38
C TYR A 180 5.19 16.48 -2.19
N GLY A 181 5.33 17.73 -1.75
CA GLY A 181 4.93 18.89 -2.53
C GLY A 181 5.93 19.16 -3.65
N GLY A 182 5.48 19.86 -4.68
CA GLY A 182 6.32 20.27 -5.81
C GLY A 182 5.52 21.04 -6.85
N ASN A 183 6.14 21.28 -8.00
CA ASN A 183 5.54 21.96 -9.13
C ASN A 183 5.17 20.97 -10.23
N GLN A 184 4.24 21.40 -11.10
CA GLN A 184 3.86 20.61 -12.27
C GLN A 184 5.09 20.40 -13.15
N GLY A 185 5.39 19.15 -13.50
CA GLY A 185 6.55 18.82 -14.33
C GLY A 185 7.81 18.45 -13.53
N ASP A 186 7.85 18.65 -12.21
CA ASP A 186 9.02 18.32 -11.40
C ASP A 186 9.42 16.85 -11.58
N PRO A 187 10.72 16.53 -11.68
CA PRO A 187 11.15 15.16 -11.94
C PRO A 187 10.87 14.25 -10.75
N ILE A 188 10.37 13.05 -11.05
CA ILE A 188 10.22 11.95 -10.11
C ILE A 188 11.21 10.84 -10.50
N TYR A 189 11.97 10.38 -9.52
CA TYR A 189 13.02 9.38 -9.67
C TYR A 189 12.66 8.06 -9.02
N ALA A 190 13.15 6.97 -9.60
CA ALA A 190 13.07 5.66 -8.98
C ALA A 190 13.87 5.62 -7.69
N ALA A 191 13.26 5.11 -6.63
CA ALA A 191 13.81 5.12 -5.29
C ALA A 191 14.83 3.99 -5.10
N ALA A 192 14.73 2.91 -5.86
CA ALA A 192 15.66 1.80 -5.85
C ALA A 192 15.65 1.07 -7.20
N ASP A 193 16.64 0.20 -7.42
CA ASP A 193 16.71 -0.67 -8.60
C ASP A 193 15.52 -1.64 -8.63
N GLY A 194 14.98 -1.92 -9.80
CA GLY A 194 13.83 -2.82 -9.92
C GLY A 194 13.29 -2.94 -11.34
N GLN A 195 12.08 -3.47 -11.44
CA GLN A 195 11.35 -3.61 -12.70
C GLN A 195 9.98 -2.95 -12.58
N VAL A 196 9.59 -2.17 -13.59
CA VAL A 196 8.26 -1.59 -13.67
C VAL A 196 7.24 -2.69 -13.88
N VAL A 197 6.34 -2.86 -12.92
CA VAL A 197 5.23 -3.83 -13.03
C VAL A 197 3.94 -3.14 -13.51
N TYR A 198 3.81 -1.83 -13.33
CA TYR A 198 2.67 -1.04 -13.78
C TYR A 198 3.07 0.38 -14.17
N ALA A 199 2.50 0.90 -15.26
CA ALA A 199 2.65 2.29 -15.70
C ALA A 199 1.41 2.67 -16.53
N ALA A 200 0.33 3.09 -15.87
CA ALA A 200 -0.94 3.44 -16.52
C ALA A 200 -1.84 4.28 -15.57
N ASP A 201 -3.02 4.66 -16.06
CA ASP A 201 -4.03 5.49 -15.39
C ASP A 201 -5.26 4.69 -14.91
N GLY A 202 -5.20 3.36 -14.98
CA GLY A 202 -6.33 2.47 -14.69
C GLY A 202 -6.75 2.42 -13.22
N LEU A 203 -6.02 3.06 -12.31
CA LEU A 203 -6.35 3.16 -10.88
C LEU A 203 -6.74 4.60 -10.54
N LYS A 204 -8.05 4.87 -10.56
CA LYS A 204 -8.60 6.23 -10.46
C LYS A 204 -8.11 7.00 -9.23
N GLU A 205 -7.96 6.33 -8.09
CA GLU A 205 -7.50 6.94 -6.84
C GLU A 205 -6.02 7.36 -6.86
N TYR A 206 -5.22 6.82 -7.78
CA TYR A 206 -3.81 7.12 -7.95
C TYR A 206 -3.52 7.97 -9.19
N GLY A 207 -4.52 8.15 -10.07
CA GLY A 207 -4.31 8.75 -11.39
C GLY A 207 -3.27 7.96 -12.19
N ASN A 208 -2.39 8.68 -12.89
CA ASN A 208 -1.25 8.06 -13.55
C ASN A 208 -0.29 7.52 -12.49
N LEU A 209 -0.06 6.22 -12.52
CA LEU A 209 0.69 5.51 -11.50
C LEU A 209 1.80 4.67 -12.13
N VAL A 210 2.99 4.77 -11.55
CA VAL A 210 4.10 3.85 -11.79
C VAL A 210 4.28 2.97 -10.56
N LEU A 211 4.34 1.66 -10.74
CA LEU A 211 4.76 0.70 -9.71
C LEU A 211 6.03 0.00 -10.13
N ILE A 212 6.99 -0.07 -9.19
CA ILE A 212 8.27 -0.74 -9.40
C ILE A 212 8.39 -1.86 -8.37
N LYS A 213 8.59 -3.09 -8.85
CA LYS A 213 8.93 -4.25 -8.02
C LYS A 213 10.45 -4.28 -7.83
N HIS A 214 10.87 -4.48 -6.61
CA HIS A 214 12.25 -4.56 -6.20
C HIS A 214 12.56 -5.98 -5.68
N ILE A 215 13.81 -6.21 -5.30
CA ILE A 215 14.20 -7.43 -4.57
C ILE A 215 13.57 -7.45 -3.17
N ASP A 216 13.67 -8.59 -2.48
CA ASP A 216 13.22 -8.78 -1.09
C ASP A 216 11.74 -8.45 -0.81
N GLY A 217 10.88 -8.60 -1.83
CA GLY A 217 9.43 -8.44 -1.68
C GLY A 217 8.94 -6.99 -1.64
N TYR A 218 9.81 -6.01 -1.92
CA TYR A 218 9.46 -4.60 -1.94
C TYR A 218 8.76 -4.18 -3.24
N ILE A 219 7.75 -3.32 -3.11
CA ILE A 219 7.13 -2.60 -4.23
C ILE A 219 7.04 -1.12 -3.86
N SER A 220 7.49 -0.24 -4.75
CA SER A 220 7.28 1.21 -4.61
C SER A 220 6.21 1.71 -5.58
N ALA A 221 5.46 2.72 -5.15
CA ALA A 221 4.39 3.35 -5.91
C ALA A 221 4.63 4.84 -6.05
N TYR A 222 4.45 5.36 -7.26
CA TYR A 222 4.59 6.77 -7.63
C TYR A 222 3.30 7.23 -8.29
N ALA A 223 2.45 7.92 -7.56
CA ALA A 223 1.12 8.32 -8.02
C ALA A 223 1.05 9.79 -8.44
N HIS A 224 -0.08 10.13 -9.08
CA HIS A 224 -0.47 11.48 -9.49
C HIS A 224 0.42 12.12 -10.57
N ASN A 225 1.10 11.30 -11.37
CA ASN A 225 2.06 11.79 -12.36
C ASN A 225 1.37 12.56 -13.49
N SER A 226 1.96 13.66 -13.95
CA SER A 226 1.50 14.33 -15.18
C SER A 226 1.95 13.58 -16.44
N LYS A 227 3.14 12.98 -16.39
CA LYS A 227 3.74 12.22 -17.49
C LYS A 227 4.57 11.07 -16.95
N MET A 228 4.59 9.94 -17.67
CA MET A 228 5.40 8.77 -17.35
C MET A 228 6.40 8.53 -18.50
N PHE A 229 7.66 8.23 -18.17
CA PHE A 229 8.74 7.94 -19.14
C PHE A 229 9.06 6.45 -19.25
N VAL A 230 8.33 5.63 -18.51
CA VAL A 230 8.55 4.20 -18.40
C VAL A 230 7.26 3.46 -18.70
N LYS A 231 7.38 2.19 -19.09
CA LYS A 231 6.26 1.26 -19.32
C LYS A 231 6.48 -0.03 -18.54
N SER A 232 5.41 -0.81 -18.39
CA SER A 232 5.51 -2.15 -17.79
C SER A 232 6.58 -3.00 -18.49
N GLY A 233 7.39 -3.70 -17.70
CA GLY A 233 8.52 -4.51 -18.16
C GLY A 233 9.87 -3.80 -18.20
N ASP A 234 9.91 -2.47 -18.10
CA ASP A 234 11.19 -1.73 -18.10
C ASP A 234 12.00 -2.05 -16.84
N ASN A 235 13.31 -2.29 -17.00
CA ASN A 235 14.25 -2.36 -15.89
C ASN A 235 14.71 -0.96 -15.51
N ILE A 236 14.76 -0.70 -14.21
CA ILE A 236 14.97 0.62 -13.64
C ILE A 236 16.17 0.58 -12.70
N THR A 237 16.96 1.64 -12.75
CA THR A 237 18.03 1.92 -11.78
C THR A 237 17.61 3.01 -10.80
N ALA A 238 18.07 2.93 -9.56
CA ALA A 238 17.87 3.96 -8.56
C ALA A 238 18.38 5.31 -9.08
N GLY A 239 17.55 6.36 -9.00
CA GLY A 239 17.89 7.69 -9.52
C GLY A 239 17.52 7.93 -10.98
N GLN A 240 17.03 6.91 -11.69
CA GLN A 240 16.48 7.09 -13.03
C GLN A 240 15.20 7.94 -12.97
N LYS A 241 15.09 8.95 -13.85
CA LYS A 241 13.85 9.73 -14.00
C LYS A 241 12.78 8.82 -14.62
N ILE A 242 11.67 8.63 -13.90
CA ILE A 242 10.58 7.72 -14.32
C ILE A 242 9.29 8.46 -14.67
N ALA A 243 9.08 9.65 -14.13
CA ALA A 243 7.88 10.43 -14.32
C ALA A 243 8.11 11.93 -14.07
N GLU A 244 7.05 12.70 -14.33
CA GLU A 244 6.92 14.10 -13.92
C GLU A 244 5.75 14.24 -12.95
N MET A 245 5.94 15.05 -11.93
CA MET A 245 4.93 15.32 -10.92
C MET A 245 3.72 16.02 -11.55
N GLY A 246 2.55 15.71 -11.03
CA GLY A 246 1.30 16.32 -11.44
C GLY A 246 0.24 16.22 -10.36
N SER A 247 -1.02 16.31 -10.79
CA SER A 247 -2.19 16.26 -9.93
C SER A 247 -3.25 15.26 -10.44
N THR A 248 -2.89 14.29 -11.29
CA THR A 248 -3.88 13.34 -11.82
C THR A 248 -4.50 12.52 -10.68
N GLY A 249 -5.81 12.60 -10.48
CA GLY A 249 -6.47 11.92 -9.36
C GLY A 249 -6.22 12.57 -7.98
N ALA A 250 -5.62 13.77 -7.93
CA ALA A 250 -5.39 14.55 -6.72
C ALA A 250 -5.94 15.99 -6.86
N SER A 251 -6.08 16.70 -5.74
CA SER A 251 -6.55 18.10 -5.73
C SER A 251 -5.42 19.14 -5.85
N GLN A 252 -4.17 18.70 -5.80
CA GLN A 252 -2.99 19.56 -5.89
C GLN A 252 -1.83 18.81 -6.54
N VAL A 253 -0.80 19.55 -6.99
CA VAL A 253 0.41 18.94 -7.52
C VAL A 253 1.22 18.34 -6.38
N MET A 254 1.43 17.03 -6.43
CA MET A 254 2.19 16.29 -5.43
C MET A 254 2.64 14.94 -5.96
N LEU A 255 3.68 14.37 -5.33
CA LEU A 255 3.98 12.95 -5.42
C LEU A 255 3.40 12.26 -4.18
N GLU A 256 2.52 11.28 -4.37
CA GLU A 256 2.24 10.29 -3.33
C GLU A 256 3.15 9.07 -3.54
N PHE A 257 4.09 8.89 -2.61
CA PHE A 257 5.08 7.82 -2.63
C PHE A 257 4.75 6.77 -1.57
N GLN A 258 4.49 5.54 -1.99
CA GLN A 258 4.23 4.41 -1.09
C GLN A 258 5.30 3.34 -1.24
N ILE A 259 5.61 2.65 -0.15
CA ILE A 259 6.38 1.41 -0.17
C ILE A 259 5.54 0.32 0.47
N ARG A 260 5.52 -0.85 -0.18
CA ARG A 260 4.93 -2.07 0.34
C ARG A 260 6.00 -3.13 0.50
N LEU A 261 5.90 -3.91 1.57
CA LEU A 261 6.68 -5.14 1.78
C LEU A 261 5.68 -6.29 1.87
N ASP A 262 5.81 -7.27 0.98
CA ASP A 262 4.87 -8.39 0.88
C ASP A 262 3.40 -7.94 0.79
N GLY A 263 3.18 -6.86 0.02
CA GLY A 263 1.86 -6.26 -0.21
C GLY A 263 1.36 -5.33 0.92
N LYS A 264 2.03 -5.28 2.07
CA LYS A 264 1.61 -4.43 3.21
C LYS A 264 2.26 -3.05 3.14
N PRO A 265 1.51 -1.94 3.27
CA PRO A 265 2.09 -0.61 3.30
C PRO A 265 2.97 -0.42 4.55
N ILE A 266 4.18 0.09 4.33
CA ILE A 266 5.13 0.42 5.39
C ILE A 266 5.51 1.90 5.32
N ASN A 267 5.98 2.47 6.42
CA ASN A 267 6.41 3.86 6.45
C ASN A 267 7.69 4.04 5.59
N PRO A 268 7.64 4.77 4.46
CA PRO A 268 8.78 4.89 3.55
C PRO A 268 9.99 5.61 4.18
N ILE A 269 9.76 6.48 5.18
CA ILE A 269 10.84 7.25 5.81
C ILE A 269 11.85 6.37 6.56
N ASN A 270 11.49 5.13 6.87
CA ASN A 270 12.38 4.16 7.52
C ASN A 270 13.41 3.56 6.55
N LEU A 271 13.17 3.69 5.24
CA LEU A 271 14.02 3.14 4.19
C LEU A 271 14.81 4.22 3.45
N LEU A 272 14.23 5.42 3.35
CA LEU A 272 14.84 6.53 2.64
C LEU A 272 16.03 7.13 3.41
N PRO A 273 17.05 7.64 2.70
CA PRO A 273 18.11 8.41 3.34
C PRO A 273 17.53 9.68 3.98
N LYS A 274 18.10 10.08 5.12
CA LYS A 274 17.68 11.27 5.86
C LYS A 274 18.03 12.56 5.09
#